data_AF-A0A0V0GLJ6-F1
#
_entry.id   AF-A0A0V0GLJ6-F1
#
_cell.length_a   1.000
_cell.length_b   1.000
_cell.length_c   1.000
_cell.angle_alpha   90.00
_cell.angle_beta   90.00
_cell.angle_gamma   90.00
#
_symmetry.space_group_name_H-M   'P 1'
#
loop_
_entity.id
_entity.type
_entity.pdbx_description
1 polymer ?
#
loop_
_entity_poly.entity_id
_entity_poly.type
_entity_poly.pdbx_seq_one_letter_code
_entity_poly.pdbx_strand_id
1 'polypeptide(L)'
;MAEHLASIFGTEKDTVNCPFDFKIDACRHGDRGSRLHTKPSISPKLRLPNMYQGPIDPLKMQQHFEDFYEHLFEELNNYGEIENLNICDNIVDHMVGNVYVQFREEEQAAKALKNLTGRLYAVRFFYP
;
A
#
# COMPACT_ATOMS: atom_id res chain seq x y z
N MET A 1 -32.79 -3.71 -9.05
CA MET A 1 -32.13 -2.59 -8.32
C MET A 1 -30.78 -3.02 -7.74
N ALA A 2 -30.70 -4.14 -7.00
CA ALA A 2 -29.44 -4.62 -6.41
C ALA A 2 -28.33 -4.87 -7.45
N GLU A 3 -28.67 -5.50 -8.59
CA GLU A 3 -27.71 -5.78 -9.68
C GLU A 3 -27.14 -4.51 -10.31
N HIS A 4 -27.96 -3.46 -10.45
CA HIS A 4 -27.51 -2.17 -10.99
C HIS A 4 -26.53 -1.49 -10.03
N LEU A 5 -26.82 -1.50 -8.72
CA LEU A 5 -25.94 -0.94 -7.69
C LEU A 5 -24.62 -1.72 -7.59
N ALA A 6 -24.67 -3.05 -7.68
CA ALA A 6 -23.47 -3.89 -7.71
C ALA A 6 -22.57 -3.59 -8.92
N SER A 7 -23.16 -3.21 -10.06
CA SER A 7 -22.39 -2.82 -11.26
C SER A 7 -21.72 -1.44 -11.15
N ILE A 8 -22.14 -0.62 -10.19
CA ILE A 8 -21.64 0.75 -9.98
C ILE A 8 -20.56 0.77 -8.91
N PHE A 9 -20.73 0.01 -7.83
CA PHE A 9 -19.85 0.06 -6.66
C PHE A 9 -18.38 -0.22 -7.03
N GLY A 10 -17.48 0.64 -6.56
CA GLY A 10 -16.05 0.54 -6.88
C GLY A 10 -15.71 0.83 -8.34
N THR A 11 -16.60 1.43 -9.14
CA THR A 11 -16.31 1.87 -10.51
C THR A 11 -16.29 3.39 -10.62
N GLU A 12 -15.84 3.93 -11.76
CA GLU A 12 -15.86 5.37 -11.99
C GLU A 12 -17.27 5.99 -12.01
N LYS A 13 -18.29 5.15 -12.24
CA LYS A 13 -19.70 5.52 -12.18
C LYS A 13 -20.18 5.74 -10.74
N ASP A 14 -19.45 5.23 -9.74
CA ASP A 14 -19.72 5.52 -8.34
C ASP A 14 -19.39 6.99 -8.06
N THR A 15 -20.41 7.79 -7.79
CA THR A 15 -20.27 9.21 -7.47
C THR A 15 -20.02 9.47 -5.99
N VAL A 16 -20.18 8.45 -5.14
CA VAL A 16 -20.03 8.53 -3.69
C VAL A 16 -18.65 8.06 -3.26
N ASN A 17 -18.25 6.86 -3.68
CA ASN A 17 -16.96 6.28 -3.30
C ASN A 17 -15.89 6.59 -4.35
N CYS A 18 -14.66 6.81 -3.90
CA CYS A 18 -13.54 6.97 -4.80
C CYS A 18 -13.12 5.59 -5.35
N PRO A 19 -13.21 5.34 -6.67
CA PRO A 19 -12.81 4.05 -7.23
C PRO A 19 -11.30 3.81 -7.15
N PHE A 20 -10.49 4.87 -7.12
CA PHE A 20 -9.03 4.76 -7.03
C PHE A 20 -8.61 4.37 -5.63
N ASP A 21 -9.10 5.07 -4.60
CA ASP A 21 -8.87 4.70 -3.21
C ASP A 21 -9.37 3.28 -2.92
N PHE A 22 -10.58 2.94 -3.37
CA PHE A 22 -11.14 1.61 -3.18
C PHE A 22 -10.31 0.47 -3.81
N LYS A 23 -9.73 0.69 -5.00
CA LYS A 23 -9.01 -0.38 -5.73
C LYS A 23 -7.53 -0.46 -5.41
N ILE A 24 -6.87 0.69 -5.26
CA ILE A 24 -5.41 0.78 -5.16
C ILE A 24 -4.96 1.48 -3.88
N ASP A 25 -5.87 1.86 -2.99
CA ASP A 25 -5.57 2.52 -1.71
C ASP A 25 -4.68 3.77 -1.89
N ALA A 26 -4.91 4.47 -3.01
CA ALA A 26 -4.19 5.66 -3.41
C ALA A 26 -5.07 6.53 -4.31
N CYS A 27 -5.19 7.81 -3.97
CA CYS A 27 -5.93 8.80 -4.75
C CYS A 27 -5.09 10.07 -4.90
N ARG A 28 -5.00 10.59 -6.14
CA ARG A 28 -4.27 11.84 -6.44
C ARG A 28 -4.78 13.07 -5.68
N HIS A 29 -6.02 13.02 -5.18
CA HIS A 29 -6.62 14.11 -4.41
C HIS A 29 -6.38 13.98 -2.91
N GLY A 30 -5.94 12.81 -2.42
CA GLY A 30 -5.83 12.52 -0.98
C GLY A 30 -7.12 12.88 -0.23
N ASP A 31 -7.00 13.40 0.98
CA ASP A 31 -8.14 13.79 1.83
C ASP A 31 -8.92 15.02 1.31
N ARG A 32 -8.44 15.67 0.24
CA ARG A 32 -9.13 16.80 -0.41
C ARG A 32 -10.11 16.35 -1.50
N GLY A 33 -10.23 15.04 -1.74
CA GLY A 33 -11.19 14.49 -2.69
C GLY A 33 -12.64 14.76 -2.28
N SER A 34 -13.52 14.88 -3.28
CA SER A 34 -14.97 15.02 -3.03
C SER A 34 -15.69 13.69 -2.80
N ARG A 35 -15.04 12.57 -3.14
CA ARG A 35 -15.55 11.21 -2.96
C ARG A 35 -14.97 10.58 -1.69
N LEU A 36 -15.70 9.65 -1.10
CA LEU A 36 -15.32 8.98 0.13
C LEU A 36 -14.11 8.05 -0.05
N HIS A 37 -13.19 8.10 0.90
CA HIS A 37 -12.07 7.20 1.09
C HIS A 37 -12.32 6.39 2.37
N THR A 38 -12.69 5.12 2.21
CA THR A 38 -13.12 4.29 3.34
C THR A 38 -12.02 3.30 3.66
N LYS A 39 -11.31 3.54 4.76
CA LYS A 39 -10.31 2.60 5.25
C LYS A 39 -11.00 1.44 5.98
N PRO A 40 -10.76 0.19 5.58
CA PRO A 40 -11.33 -0.95 6.27
C PRO A 40 -10.75 -1.06 7.69
N SER A 41 -11.57 -1.43 8.68
CA SER A 41 -11.10 -1.65 10.05
C SER A 41 -10.29 -2.93 10.21
N ILE A 42 -10.47 -3.89 9.28
CA ILE A 42 -9.79 -5.17 9.23
C ILE A 42 -9.47 -5.44 7.76
N SER A 43 -8.24 -5.83 7.47
CA SER A 43 -7.76 -6.13 6.11
C SER A 43 -6.52 -7.02 6.20
N PRO A 44 -6.36 -8.00 5.30
CA PRO A 44 -5.11 -8.77 5.18
C PRO A 44 -4.02 -7.96 4.47
N LYS A 45 -4.35 -6.80 3.89
CA LYS A 45 -3.44 -5.94 3.12
C LYS A 45 -3.10 -4.67 3.89
N LEU A 46 -1.82 -4.30 3.84
CA LEU A 46 -1.31 -3.01 4.32
C LEU A 46 -0.62 -2.27 3.18
N ARG A 47 -0.68 -0.94 3.24
CA ARG A 47 -0.03 -0.04 2.29
C ARG A 47 0.96 0.84 3.04
N LEU A 48 2.23 0.77 2.65
CA LEU A 48 3.30 1.58 3.19
C LEU A 48 3.66 2.68 2.18
N PRO A 49 3.20 3.93 2.37
CA PRO A 49 3.46 5.04 1.44
C PRO A 49 4.95 5.35 1.33
N ASN A 50 5.41 5.62 0.10
CA ASN A 50 6.72 6.26 -0.14
C ASN A 50 7.90 5.58 0.58
N MET A 51 7.85 4.25 0.71
CA MET A 51 8.89 3.48 1.37
C MET A 51 10.10 3.29 0.47
N TYR A 52 9.88 2.88 -0.77
CA TYR A 52 10.95 2.66 -1.73
C TYR A 52 11.36 3.97 -2.41
N GLN A 53 12.65 4.29 -2.40
CA GLN A 53 13.23 5.34 -3.23
C GLN A 53 14.52 4.80 -3.84
N GLY A 54 14.50 4.58 -5.15
CA GLY A 54 15.65 4.07 -5.89
C GLY A 54 16.76 5.13 -6.05
N PRO A 55 18.00 4.68 -6.31
CA PRO A 55 19.09 5.57 -6.66
C PRO A 55 18.85 6.21 -8.05
N ILE A 56 19.37 7.42 -8.24
CA ILE A 56 19.34 8.11 -9.56
C ILE A 56 20.20 7.36 -10.58
N ASP A 57 21.28 6.69 -10.12
CA ASP A 57 22.22 5.96 -10.95
C ASP A 57 21.63 4.61 -11.41
N PRO A 58 21.35 4.43 -12.72
CA PRO A 58 20.76 3.19 -13.24
C PRO A 58 21.63 1.96 -13.00
N LEU A 59 22.96 2.13 -12.91
CA LEU A 59 23.89 1.01 -12.69
C LEU A 59 23.76 0.41 -11.28
N LYS A 60 23.23 1.16 -10.33
CA LYS A 60 23.02 0.73 -8.93
C LYS A 60 21.57 0.34 -8.64
N MET A 61 20.66 0.59 -9.57
CA MET A 61 19.21 0.43 -9.36
C MET A 61 18.84 -1.02 -9.04
N GLN A 62 19.37 -1.98 -9.82
CA GLN A 62 19.04 -3.39 -9.65
C GLN A 62 19.47 -3.91 -8.27
N GLN A 63 20.74 -3.72 -7.91
CA GLN A 63 21.28 -4.20 -6.64
C GLN A 63 20.58 -3.51 -5.45
N HIS A 64 20.36 -2.20 -5.51
CA HIS A 64 19.64 -1.48 -4.46
C HIS A 64 18.20 -1.96 -4.30
N PHE A 65 17.52 -2.29 -5.41
CA PHE A 65 16.17 -2.84 -5.35
C PHE A 65 16.15 -4.25 -4.73
N GLU A 66 17.08 -5.11 -5.12
CA GLU A 66 17.21 -6.46 -4.54
C GLU A 66 17.48 -6.40 -3.04
N ASP A 67 18.46 -5.59 -2.61
CA ASP A 67 18.79 -5.38 -1.19
C ASP A 67 17.57 -4.85 -0.41
N PHE A 68 16.83 -3.88 -1.00
CA PHE A 68 15.62 -3.34 -0.39
C PHE A 68 14.51 -4.39 -0.29
N TYR A 69 14.30 -5.18 -1.34
CA TYR A 69 13.26 -6.19 -1.41
C TYR A 69 13.50 -7.28 -0.37
N GLU A 70 14.72 -7.82 -0.32
CA GLU A 70 15.12 -8.88 0.62
C GLU A 70 14.95 -8.42 2.06
N HIS A 71 15.54 -7.28 2.42
CA HIS A 71 15.46 -6.75 3.78
C HIS A 71 14.02 -6.43 4.21
N LEU A 72 13.20 -5.90 3.30
CA LEU A 72 11.80 -5.60 3.59
C LEU A 72 10.98 -6.89 3.74
N PHE A 73 11.21 -7.88 2.89
CA PHE A 73 10.55 -9.18 2.97
C PHE A 73 10.87 -9.87 4.30
N GLU A 74 12.14 -9.92 4.70
CA GLU A 74 12.57 -10.50 5.98
C GLU A 74 11.93 -9.79 7.18
N GLU A 75 11.94 -8.45 7.20
CA GLU A 75 11.33 -7.67 8.28
C GLU A 75 9.81 -7.93 8.39
N LEU A 76 9.11 -7.97 7.25
CA LEU A 76 7.66 -8.20 7.21
C LEU A 76 7.28 -9.64 7.56
N ASN A 77 8.12 -10.61 7.20
CA ASN A 77 7.90 -12.03 7.48
C ASN A 77 7.88 -12.35 8.99
N ASN A 78 8.42 -11.46 9.84
CA ASN A 78 8.33 -11.57 11.30
C ASN A 78 6.90 -11.39 11.84
N TYR A 79 5.98 -10.84 11.06
CA TYR A 79 4.59 -10.61 11.48
C TYR A 79 3.63 -11.70 11.03
N GLY A 80 3.92 -12.38 9.93
CA GLY A 80 3.08 -13.44 9.38
C GLY A 80 3.52 -13.89 7.98
N GLU A 81 2.82 -14.88 7.45
CA GLU A 81 3.07 -15.41 6.11
C GLU A 81 2.63 -14.39 5.06
N ILE A 82 3.56 -13.97 4.20
CA ILE A 82 3.31 -13.01 3.12
C ILE A 82 2.82 -13.77 1.89
N GLU A 83 1.63 -13.41 1.39
CA GLU A 83 1.10 -13.91 0.12
C GLU A 83 1.59 -13.08 -1.07
N ASN A 84 1.64 -11.75 -0.91
CA ASN A 84 2.06 -10.83 -1.95
C ASN A 84 2.84 -9.65 -1.37
N LEU A 85 3.92 -9.26 -2.05
CA LEU A 85 4.69 -8.05 -1.77
C LEU A 85 4.96 -7.30 -3.07
N ASN A 86 4.34 -6.13 -3.22
CA ASN A 86 4.43 -5.28 -4.42
C ASN A 86 5.04 -3.93 -4.08
N ILE A 87 5.99 -3.48 -4.91
CA ILE A 87 6.65 -2.18 -4.77
C ILE A 87 6.37 -1.36 -6.02
N CYS A 88 5.85 -0.15 -5.86
CA CYS A 88 5.48 0.74 -6.94
C CYS A 88 6.64 1.63 -7.38
N ASP A 89 6.98 1.56 -8.66
CA ASP A 89 7.96 2.44 -9.34
C ASP A 89 7.27 3.63 -10.06
N ASN A 90 6.11 4.05 -9.55
CA ASN A 90 5.42 5.21 -10.08
C ASN A 90 6.18 6.50 -9.73
N ILE A 91 6.07 7.54 -10.55
CA ILE A 91 6.73 8.84 -10.30
C ILE A 91 5.78 9.83 -9.58
N VAL A 92 4.47 9.57 -9.63
CA VAL A 92 3.45 10.48 -9.10
C VAL A 92 3.32 10.39 -7.59
N ASP A 93 3.21 11.54 -6.91
CA ASP A 93 3.27 11.69 -5.44
C ASP A 93 2.38 10.73 -4.62
N HIS A 94 1.21 10.33 -5.15
CA HIS A 94 0.27 9.46 -4.45
C HIS A 94 0.58 7.96 -4.60
N MET A 95 1.47 7.59 -5.52
CA MET A 95 1.84 6.19 -5.79
C MET A 95 3.34 5.92 -5.68
N VAL A 96 4.18 6.95 -5.74
CA VAL A 96 5.64 6.81 -5.73
C VAL A 96 6.12 6.06 -4.49
N GLY A 97 6.87 4.98 -4.73
CA GLY A 97 7.49 4.19 -3.67
C GLY A 97 6.50 3.47 -2.75
N ASN A 98 5.21 3.41 -3.09
CA ASN A 98 4.24 2.66 -2.30
C ASN A 98 4.63 1.19 -2.26
N VAL A 99 4.56 0.59 -1.08
CA VAL A 99 4.67 -0.86 -0.92
C VAL A 99 3.33 -1.39 -0.46
N TYR A 100 2.87 -2.47 -1.07
CA TYR A 100 1.69 -3.20 -0.67
C TYR A 100 2.10 -4.59 -0.22
N VAL A 101 1.77 -4.94 1.01
CA VAL A 101 1.96 -6.28 1.55
C VAL A 101 0.59 -6.90 1.82
N GLN A 102 0.42 -8.15 1.42
CA GLN A 102 -0.72 -8.98 1.77
C GLN A 102 -0.23 -10.13 2.62
N PHE A 103 -0.76 -10.23 3.83
CA PHE A 103 -0.59 -11.38 4.70
C PHE A 103 -1.68 -12.42 4.43
N ARG A 104 -1.41 -13.66 4.81
CA ARG A 104 -2.38 -14.76 4.69
C ARG A 104 -3.61 -14.56 5.57
N GLU A 105 -3.42 -14.06 6.79
CA GLU A 105 -4.49 -13.85 7.76
C GLU A 105 -4.57 -12.37 8.19
N GLU A 106 -5.77 -11.89 8.48
CA GLU A 106 -6.01 -10.48 8.84
C GLU A 106 -5.36 -10.10 10.17
N GLU A 107 -5.23 -11.03 11.12
CA GLU A 107 -4.55 -10.81 12.40
C GLU A 107 -3.05 -10.54 12.23
N GLN A 108 -2.43 -11.13 11.20
CA GLN A 108 -1.02 -10.91 10.88
C GLN A 108 -0.81 -9.49 10.38
N ALA A 109 -1.69 -9.01 9.51
CA ALA A 109 -1.71 -7.63 9.06
C ALA A 109 -1.96 -6.66 10.23
N ALA A 110 -2.92 -6.95 11.10
CA ALA A 110 -3.16 -6.13 12.30
C ALA A 110 -1.95 -6.09 13.25
N LYS A 111 -1.24 -7.22 13.41
CA LYS A 111 0.02 -7.30 14.17
C LYS A 111 1.11 -6.44 13.51
N ALA A 112 1.29 -6.55 12.20
CA ALA A 112 2.25 -5.74 11.45
C ALA A 112 1.92 -4.24 11.59
N LEU A 113 0.67 -3.84 11.35
CA LEU A 113 0.18 -2.46 11.51
C LEU A 113 0.57 -1.89 12.87
N LYS A 114 0.21 -2.59 13.96
CA LYS A 114 0.49 -2.15 15.32
C LYS A 114 1.98 -1.99 15.62
N ASN A 115 2.82 -2.90 15.14
CA ASN A 115 4.24 -2.91 15.47
C ASN A 115 5.07 -1.99 14.56
N LEU A 116 4.66 -1.81 13.30
CA LEU A 116 5.36 -0.96 12.34
C LEU A 116 5.02 0.52 12.53
N THR A 117 3.78 0.85 12.92
CA THR A 117 3.35 2.24 13.10
C THR A 117 4.32 3.03 13.97
N GLY A 118 4.93 4.08 13.41
CA GLY A 118 5.87 4.96 14.13
C GLY A 118 7.30 4.44 14.23
N ARG A 119 7.63 3.25 13.70
CA ARG A 119 9.02 2.78 13.55
C ARG A 119 9.69 3.42 12.33
N LEU A 120 11.01 3.51 12.39
CA LEU A 120 11.85 3.97 11.27
C LEU A 120 12.37 2.78 10.45
N TYR A 121 12.36 2.93 9.12
CA TYR A 121 13.00 2.11 8.11
C TYR A 121 13.81 3.01 7.20
N ALA A 122 15.14 2.83 7.15
CA ALA A 122 16.04 3.63 6.31
C ALA A 122 15.70 5.15 6.34
N VAL A 123 15.62 5.72 7.55
CA VAL A 123 15.25 7.12 7.86
C VAL A 123 13.82 7.57 7.47
N ARG A 124 12.94 6.65 7.07
CA ARG A 124 11.50 6.91 6.85
C ARG A 124 10.65 6.23 7.91
N PHE A 125 9.53 6.83 8.26
CA PHE A 125 8.56 6.17 9.13
C PHE A 125 7.71 5.19 8.33
N PHE A 126 7.44 4.04 8.92
CA PHE A 126 6.32 3.21 8.50
C PHE A 126 5.01 3.95 8.83
N TYR A 127 4.27 4.33 7.80
CA TYR A 127 2.89 4.85 7.89
C TYR A 127 1.89 3.88 7.23
N PRO A 128 1.74 2.67 7.80
CA PRO A 128 0.81 1.65 7.30
C PRO A 128 -0.67 2.06 7.34
#